data_AF-A0A5P6AB23-F1
#
_entry.id   AF-A0A5P6AB23-F1
#
_cell.length_a   1.000
_cell.length_b   1.000
_cell.length_c   1.000
_cell.angle_alpha   90.00
_cell.angle_beta   90.00
_cell.angle_gamma   90.00
#
_symmetry.space_group_name_H-M   'P 1'
#
loop_
_entity.id
_entity.type
_entity.pdbx_description
1 polymer ?
#
loop_
_entity_poly.entity_id
_entity_poly.type
_entity_poly.pdbx_seq_one_letter_code
_entity_poly.pdbx_strand_id
1 'polypeptide(L)' 'MRVTAERDPANLKWNEAGVDVVAEATGLFLTDETARKHITAGAKKSF' A
#
# COMPACT_ATOMS: atom_id res chain seq x y z
N MET A 1 14.34 2.97 -7.64
CA MET A 1 13.04 2.41 -8.08
C MET A 1 12.95 0.99 -7.55
N ARG A 2 11.96 0.67 -6.70
CA ARG A 2 11.71 -0.67 -6.14
C ARG A 2 10.57 -1.31 -6.92
N VAL A 3 10.72 -2.58 -7.28
CA VAL A 3 9.69 -3.38 -7.97
C VAL A 3 9.45 -4.64 -7.14
N THR A 4 8.19 -5.00 -6.94
CA THR A 4 7.77 -6.16 -6.14
C THR A 4 6.60 -6.85 -6.81
N ALA A 5 6.41 -8.14 -6.56
CA ALA A 5 5.27 -8.93 -7.04
C ALA A 5 4.46 -9.51 -5.86
N GLU A 6 4.26 -8.70 -4.82
CA GLU A 6 3.49 -9.07 -3.63
C GLU A 6 2.00 -8.83 -3.87
N ARG A 7 1.17 -9.77 -3.43
CA ARG A 7 -0.28 -9.72 -3.61
C ARG A 7 -1.00 -9.12 -2.42
N ASP A 8 -0.45 -9.27 -1.21
CA ASP A 8 -1.00 -8.61 -0.02
C ASP A 8 -0.32 -7.26 0.23
N PRO A 9 -1.03 -6.12 0.09
CA PRO A 9 -0.45 -4.80 0.30
C PRO A 9 0.09 -4.58 1.72
N ALA A 10 -0.35 -5.36 2.72
CA ALA A 10 0.17 -5.28 4.09
C ALA A 10 1.65 -5.69 4.21
N ASN A 11 2.16 -6.48 3.25
CA ASN A 11 3.54 -7.01 3.29
C ASN A 11 4.56 -6.13 2.56
N LEU A 12 4.11 -5.03 1.93
CA LEU A 12 4.98 -4.21 1.06
C LEU A 12 5.98 -3.33 1.82
N LYS A 13 5.72 -3.07 3.11
CA LYS A 13 6.59 -2.30 4.01
C LYS A 13 6.99 -0.93 3.41
N TRP A 14 5.98 -0.10 3.18
CA TRP A 14 6.09 1.22 2.56
C TRP A 14 6.97 2.19 3.35
N ASN A 15 6.96 2.08 4.68
CA ASN A 15 7.83 2.84 5.57
C ASN A 15 9.32 2.58 5.28
N GLU A 16 9.72 1.31 5.07
CA GLU A 16 11.10 0.96 4.73
C GLU A 16 11.51 1.48 3.35
N ALA A 17 10.54 1.61 2.43
CA ALA A 17 10.75 2.22 1.13
C ALA A 17 10.70 3.76 1.13
N GLY A 18 10.41 4.40 2.27
CA GLY A 18 10.24 5.84 2.37
C GLY A 18 9.01 6.37 1.61
N VAL A 19 7.96 5.57 1.47
CA VAL A 19 6.75 5.92 0.71
C VAL A 19 5.72 6.58 1.63
N ASP A 20 5.40 7.84 1.34
CA ASP A 20 4.36 8.58 2.07
C ASP A 20 2.95 8.34 1.50
N VAL A 21 2.86 8.19 0.18
CA VAL A 21 1.59 8.11 -0.56
C VAL A 21 1.58 6.87 -1.44
N VAL A 22 0.49 6.10 -1.35
CA VAL A 22 0.21 4.97 -2.25
C VAL A 22 -1.01 5.28 -3.11
N ALA A 23 -0.89 5.03 -4.41
CA ALA A 23 -2.01 5.03 -5.34
C ALA A 23 -2.46 3.58 -5.62
N GLU A 24 -3.70 3.26 -5.27
CA GLU A 24 -4.33 1.97 -5.52
C GLU A 24 -4.89 1.95 -6.96
N ALA A 25 -4.11 1.39 -7.89
CA ALA A 25 -4.48 1.29 -9.31
C ALA A 25 -4.84 -0.15 -9.76
N THR A 26 -4.93 -1.09 -8.83
CA THR A 26 -5.32 -2.49 -9.07
C THR A 26 -6.83 -2.67 -9.13
N GLY A 27 -7.60 -1.78 -8.49
CA GLY A 27 -9.06 -1.83 -8.43
C GLY A 27 -9.60 -2.89 -7.46
N LEU A 28 -8.74 -3.45 -6.61
CA LEU A 28 -9.08 -4.54 -5.69
C LEU A 28 -9.35 -4.04 -4.26
N PHE A 29 -8.79 -2.90 -3.87
CA PHE A 29 -8.86 -2.40 -2.49
C PHE A 29 -9.61 -1.06 -2.42
N LEU A 30 -10.84 -1.07 -2.92
CA LEU A 30 -11.68 0.12 -3.10
C LEU A 30 -12.47 0.56 -1.85
N THR A 31 -12.38 -0.18 -0.75
CA THR A 31 -13.08 0.12 0.50
C THR A 31 -12.09 0.59 1.57
N ASP A 32 -12.53 1.39 2.53
CA ASP A 32 -11.67 1.83 3.64
C ASP A 32 -10.97 0.67 4.35
N GLU A 33 -11.73 -0.40 4.65
CA GLU A 33 -11.19 -1.59 5.32
C GLU A 33 -10.07 -2.27 4.52
N THR A 34 -10.21 -2.29 3.19
CA THR A 34 -9.23 -2.94 2.31
C THR A 34 -8.04 -2.02 1.99
N ALA A 35 -8.27 -0.72 1.81
CA ALA A 35 -7.25 0.30 1.57
C ALA A 35 -6.35 0.51 2.79
N ARG A 36 -6.88 0.35 4.02
CA ARG A 36 -6.09 0.44 5.27
C ARG A 36 -4.90 -0.50 5.32
N LYS A 37 -4.90 -1.60 4.55
CA LYS A 37 -3.74 -2.50 4.46
C LYS A 37 -2.46 -1.78 4.00
N HIS A 38 -2.57 -0.77 3.14
CA HIS A 38 -1.43 0.07 2.75
C HIS A 38 -0.93 0.94 3.92
N ILE A 39 -1.85 1.45 4.74
CA ILE A 39 -1.50 2.23 5.94
C ILE A 39 -0.82 1.31 6.97
N THR A 40 -1.33 0.10 7.18
CA THR A 40 -0.70 -0.92 8.04
C THR A 40 0.69 -1.29 7.55
N ALA A 41 0.91 -1.35 6.24
CA ALA A 41 2.24 -1.53 5.65
C ALA A 41 3.16 -0.30 5.79
N GLY A 42 2.71 0.79 6.41
CA GLY A 42 3.53 1.95 6.75
C GLY A 42 3.41 3.14 5.80
N ALA A 43 2.44 3.15 4.89
CA ALA A 43 2.12 4.35 4.12
C ALA A 43 1.39 5.38 4.99
N LYS A 44 1.61 6.67 4.74
CA LYS A 44 0.90 7.74 5.48
C LYS A 44 -0.48 8.03 4.90
N LYS A 45 -0.67 7.78 3.60
CA LYS A 45 -1.94 7.97 2.90
C LYS A 45 -2.08 6.98 1.74
N SER A 46 -3.29 6.48 1.52
CA SER A 46 -3.68 5.66 0.37
C SER A 46 -4.87 6.30 -0.36
N PHE A 47 -4.88 6.20 -1.69
CA PHE A 47 -5.92 6.72 -2.59
C PHE A 47 -6.44 5.62 -3.50
#